data_AF-A0A7T8KSK9-F1
#
_entry.id   AF-A0A7T8KSK9-F1
#
_cell.length_a   1.000
_cell.length_b   1.000
_cell.length_c   1.000
_cell.angle_alpha   90.00
_cell.angle_beta   90.00
_cell.angle_gamma   90.00
#
_symmetry.space_group_name_H-M   'P 1'
#
loop_
_entity.id
_entity.type
_entity.pdbx_description
1 polymer ?
#
loop_
_entity_poly.entity_id
_entity_poly.type
_entity_poly.pdbx_seq_one_letter_code
_entity_poly.pdbx_strand_id
1 'polypeptide(L)' 'MELIPYVYQHLYKAKSMKDGNEVVGSLICCPPFSYIATIESMKKMCVDELNDGEVKNLKLTRVLERSIEKFK' A
#
# COMPACT_ATOMS: atom_id res chain seq x y z
N MET A 1 4.65 -21.29 -4.27
CA MET A 1 4.36 -19.85 -4.33
C MET A 1 4.46 -19.36 -2.89
N GLU A 2 5.64 -18.90 -2.50
CA GLU A 2 5.90 -18.51 -1.11
C GLU A 2 5.07 -17.26 -0.78
N LEU A 3 4.13 -17.42 0.15
CA LEU A 3 3.39 -16.33 0.77
C LEU A 3 4.42 -15.43 1.47
N ILE A 4 4.66 -14.24 0.93
CA ILE A 4 5.51 -13.21 1.55
C ILE A 4 4.93 -12.94 2.95
N PRO A 5 5.63 -13.31 4.03
CA PRO A 5 5.06 -13.23 5.36
C PRO A 5 5.06 -11.75 5.81
N TYR A 6 3.88 -11.23 6.14
CA TYR A 6 3.66 -10.05 6.98
C TYR A 6 4.37 -8.74 6.56
N VAL A 7 3.88 -8.09 5.50
CA VAL A 7 4.22 -6.66 5.23
C VAL A 7 3.33 -5.69 6.03
N TYR A 8 2.34 -6.18 6.80
CA TYR A 8 1.32 -5.33 7.42
C TYR A 8 1.67 -4.72 8.79
N GLN A 9 2.87 -4.90 9.34
CA GLN A 9 3.18 -4.35 10.67
C GLN A 9 3.67 -2.90 10.65
N HIS A 10 4.02 -2.36 9.48
CA HIS A 10 4.66 -1.05 9.40
C HIS A 10 3.98 -0.17 8.36
N LEU A 11 3.67 1.05 8.78
CA LEU A 11 3.34 2.13 7.86
C LEU A 11 4.65 2.66 7.27
N TYR A 12 4.57 3.14 6.05
CA TYR A 12 5.66 3.78 5.33
C TYR A 12 5.20 5.14 4.87
N LYS A 13 6.11 6.11 4.89
CA LYS A 13 5.96 7.36 4.16
C LYS A 13 6.75 7.28 2.85
N ALA A 14 6.20 7.86 1.79
CA ALA A 14 6.91 8.01 0.52
C ALA A 14 6.30 9.16 -0.28
N LYS A 15 7.00 9.59 -1.33
CA LYS A 15 6.49 10.60 -2.27
C LYS A 15 5.69 9.93 -3.38
N SER A 16 4.45 10.38 -3.54
CA SER A 16 3.57 10.05 -4.67
C SER A 16 4.23 10.43 -5.99
N MET A 17 4.22 9.52 -6.96
CA MET A 17 4.68 9.83 -8.32
C MET A 17 3.70 10.69 -9.12
N LYS A 18 2.45 10.81 -8.67
CA LYS A 18 1.40 11.56 -9.37
C LYS A 18 1.60 13.08 -9.22
N ASP A 19 1.91 13.51 -8.00
CA ASP A 19 1.90 14.93 -7.60
C ASP A 19 3.10 15.30 -6.71
N GLY A 20 3.97 14.35 -6.35
CA GLY A 20 5.14 14.60 -5.51
C GLY A 20 4.84 14.74 -4.01
N ASN A 21 3.57 14.69 -3.62
CA ASN A 21 3.14 14.84 -2.23
C ASN A 21 3.57 13.65 -1.37
N GLU A 22 3.81 13.89 -0.09
CA GLU A 22 4.06 12.82 0.87
C GLU A 22 2.76 12.05 1.14
N VAL A 23 2.84 10.72 1.11
CA VAL A 23 1.74 9.81 1.44
C VAL A 23 2.21 8.80 2.48
N VAL A 24 1.28 8.42 3.36
CA VAL A 24 1.53 7.44 4.42
C VAL A 24 0.56 6.26 4.28
N GLY A 25 1.08 5.04 4.37
CA GLY A 25 0.24 3.85 4.28
C GLY A 25 1.03 2.54 4.31
N SER A 26 0.34 1.45 3.99
CA SER A 26 0.97 0.14 3.85
C SER A 26 1.74 0.07 2.54
N LEU A 27 3.01 -0.30 2.60
CA LEU A 27 3.82 -0.54 1.42
C LEU A 27 3.42 -1.88 0.78
N ILE A 28 3.18 -1.85 -0.52
CA ILE A 28 2.94 -3.01 -1.35
C ILE A 28 3.99 -2.97 -2.46
N CYS A 29 4.98 -3.86 -2.36
CA CYS A 29 5.98 -4.02 -3.40
C CYS A 29 5.47 -5.06 -4.40
N CYS A 30 5.27 -4.64 -5.65
CA CYS A 30 4.89 -5.52 -6.75
C CYS A 30 5.82 -5.20 -7.94
N PRO A 31 6.87 -6.01 -8.16
CA PRO A 31 7.84 -5.74 -9.21
C PRO A 31 7.16 -5.46 -10.55
N PRO A 32 7.59 -4.42 -11.30
CA PRO A 32 8.77 -3.58 -11.11
C PRO A 32 8.53 -2.28 -10.33
N PHE A 33 7.43 -2.15 -9.58
CA PHE A 33 7.01 -0.89 -8.96
C PHE A 33 6.71 -1.02 -7.45
N SER A 34 6.79 0.10 -6.77
CA SER A 34 6.34 0.24 -5.38
C SER A 34 5.03 1.02 -5.32
N TYR A 35 4.10 0.52 -4.51
CA TYR A 35 2.81 1.15 -4.26
C TYR A 35 2.58 1.32 -2.76
N ILE A 36 1.88 2.38 -2.38
CA ILE A 36 1.36 2.56 -1.03
C ILE A 36 -0.17 2.52 -1.08
N ALA A 37 -0.74 1.62 -0.26
CA ALA A 37 -2.14 1.68 0.14
C ALA A 37 -2.26 2.71 1.26
N THR A 38 -2.67 3.94 0.93
CA THR A 38 -2.76 5.02 1.92
C THR A 38 -3.77 4.67 3.01
N ILE A 39 -3.61 5.25 4.20
CA ILE A 39 -4.56 5.04 5.31
C ILE A 39 -5.99 5.37 4.88
N GLU A 40 -6.18 6.44 4.11
CA GLU A 40 -7.50 6.81 3.58
C GLU A 40 -8.07 5.76 2.62
N SER A 41 -7.24 5.24 1.70
CA SER A 41 -7.65 4.17 0.80
C SER A 41 -8.00 2.88 1.55
N MET A 42 -7.23 2.52 2.58
CA MET A 42 -7.51 1.35 3.41
C MET A 42 -8.82 1.51 4.18
N LYS A 43 -9.14 2.72 4.67
CA LYS A 43 -10.45 3.00 5.31
C LYS A 43 -11.64 2.83 4.36
N LYS A 44 -11.42 2.93 3.05
CA LYS A 44 -12.45 2.76 2.01
C LYS A 44 -12.43 1.36 1.40
N MET A 45 -11.53 0.48 1.83
CA MET A 45 -11.47 -0.88 1.33
C MET A 45 -12.70 -1.66 1.84
N CYS A 46 -13.21 -2.54 1.00
CA CYS A 46 -14.24 -3.50 1.38
C CYS A 46 -13.65 -4.89 1.17
N VAL A 47 -13.82 -5.78 2.14
CA VAL A 47 -13.36 -7.17 2.07
C VAL A 47 -14.58 -8.06 2.09
N ASP A 48 -14.71 -8.89 1.05
CA ASP A 48 -15.76 -9.91 0.97
C ASP A 48 -15.25 -11.21 1.61
N GLU A 49 -15.56 -11.39 2.90
CA GLU A 49 -15.11 -12.57 3.65
C GLU A 49 -15.72 -13.88 3.14
N LEU A 50 -16.87 -13.81 2.46
CA LEU A 50 -17.55 -14.99 1.91
C LEU A 50 -17.01 -15.39 0.53
N ASN A 51 -16.30 -14.48 -0.14
CA ASN A 51 -15.69 -14.71 -1.46
C ASN A 51 -14.16 -14.66 -1.37
N ASP A 52 -13.57 -15.62 -0.64
CA ASP A 52 -12.12 -15.80 -0.49
C ASP A 52 -11.33 -14.54 -0.06
N GLY A 53 -12.00 -13.60 0.62
CA GLY A 53 -11.38 -12.34 1.05
C GLY A 53 -11.13 -11.35 -0.10
N GLU A 54 -11.94 -11.39 -1.16
CA GLU A 54 -11.83 -10.46 -2.28
C GLU A 54 -11.86 -9.01 -1.78
N VAL A 55 -10.80 -8.24 -2.12
CA VAL A 55 -10.68 -6.83 -1.73
C VAL A 55 -11.15 -5.93 -2.86
N LYS A 56 -12.19 -5.14 -2.59
CA LYS A 56 -12.75 -4.13 -3.52
C LYS A 56 -12.44 -2.72 -3.03
N ASN A 57 -12.42 -1.77 -3.96
CA ASN A 57 -12.24 -0.33 -3.71
C ASN A 57 -10.90 0.11 -3.10
N LEU A 58 -9.92 -0.79 -2.94
CA LEU A 58 -8.59 -0.43 -2.48
C LEU A 58 -7.83 0.30 -3.60
N LYS A 59 -7.59 1.61 -3.41
CA LYS A 59 -6.79 2.42 -4.34
C LYS A 59 -5.32 2.45 -3.92
N LEU A 60 -4.44 2.06 -4.83
CA LEU A 60 -3.00 2.09 -4.65
C LEU A 60 -2.40 3.36 -5.24
N THR A 61 -1.47 3.98 -4.51
CA THR A 61 -0.72 5.14 -4.97
C THR A 61 0.69 4.70 -5.32
N ARG A 62 1.11 4.94 -6.56
CA ARG A 62 2.49 4.64 -6.98
C ARG A 62 3.45 5.66 -6.37
N VAL A 63 4.55 5.18 -5.80
CA VAL A 63 5.50 6.03 -5.06
C VAL A 63 6.92 5.91 -5.60
N LEU A 64 7.72 6.94 -5.34
CA LEU A 64 9.16 6.92 -5.64
C LEU A 64 9.87 5.99 -4.65
N GLU A 65 10.44 4.90 -5.14
CA GLU A 65 11.09 3.87 -4.32
C GLU A 65 12.18 4.45 -3.41
N ARG A 66 13.02 5.34 -3.93
CA ARG A 66 14.08 6.04 -3.18
C ARG A 66 13.60 6.94 -2.03
N SER A 67 12.30 7.21 -1.94
CA SER A 67 11.70 8.05 -0.89
C SER A 67 10.99 7.26 0.19
N ILE A 68 10.97 5.93 0.08
CA ILE A 68 10.29 5.05 1.03
C ILE A 68 11.07 5.03 2.34
N GLU A 69 10.41 5.44 3.42
CA GLU A 69 10.94 5.42 4.76
C GLU A 69 9.90 4.82 5.71
N LYS A 70 10.35 4.02 6.70
CA LYS A 70 9.46 3.46 7.73
C LYS A 70 8.85 4.61 8.54
N PHE A 71 7.53 4.63 8.64
CA PHE A 71 6.77 5.61 9.42
C PHE A 71 6.65 5.10 10.87
N LYS A 72 6.97 5.98 11.83
CA LYS A 72 7.04 5.65 13.27
C LYS A 72 5.68 5.31 13.85
#